data_AF-A0A139KKM5-F1
#
_entry.id   AF-A0A139KKM5-F1
#
_cell.length_a   1.000
_cell.length_b   1.000
_cell.length_c   1.000
_cell.angle_alpha   90.00
_cell.angle_beta   90.00
_cell.angle_gamma   90.00
#
_symmetry.space_group_name_H-M   'P 1'
#
loop_
_entity.id
_entity.type
_entity.pdbx_description
1 polymer ?
#
loop_
_entity_poly.entity_id
_entity_poly.type
_entity_poly.pdbx_seq_one_letter_code
_entity_poly.pdbx_strand_id
1 'polypeptide(L)'
;MAQIHPSSIVHPDAVLAADVVVGPFCLVGPKVRIGAGTHLRSHVCVEGRTTIGSGNVIYAGASIGCDPQDKKYAGEDTVLVVGDNNVIRENCTFSIGTIQDEGVTTVGSDNLFMANVHVAHDCRVGSHTIIANNVALAGHVRVDDWAIVGGQTGVHQFVRIGEHAMVGGASAVLRDVPPYVICSDNPCAPHGLNTVGLRRFGYSDTQVRALHQAYRLMYREGLIVKEALVKIEALKADFPDAVEQLTRFIEFIGSSPRGVIR
;
A
#
# COMPACT_ATOMS: atom_id res chain seq x y z
N MET A 1 -5.85 31.43 5.52
CA MET A 1 -4.87 31.04 6.54
C MET A 1 -5.39 29.78 7.16
N ALA A 2 -4.54 28.77 7.35
CA ALA A 2 -4.98 27.47 7.88
C ALA A 2 -5.80 27.65 9.16
N GLN A 3 -6.82 26.82 9.34
CA GLN A 3 -7.69 26.82 10.50
C GLN A 3 -7.09 25.92 11.57
N ILE A 4 -6.32 26.52 12.48
CA ILE A 4 -5.59 25.78 13.52
C ILE A 4 -6.29 25.97 14.86
N HIS A 5 -6.70 24.87 15.49
CA HIS A 5 -7.29 24.92 16.82
C HIS A 5 -6.27 25.44 17.86
N PRO A 6 -6.64 26.32 18.80
CA PRO A 6 -5.70 26.94 19.74
C PRO A 6 -4.93 25.97 20.65
N SER A 7 -5.43 24.76 20.84
CA SER A 7 -4.75 23.72 21.65
C SER A 7 -3.73 22.88 20.87
N SER A 8 -3.54 23.15 19.58
CA SER A 8 -2.61 22.43 18.73
C SER A 8 -1.30 23.16 18.59
N ILE A 9 -0.21 22.40 18.53
CA ILE A 9 1.15 22.91 18.41
C ILE A 9 1.58 22.70 16.97
N VAL A 10 1.67 23.79 16.20
CA VAL A 10 2.19 23.78 14.84
C VAL A 10 3.52 24.53 14.86
N HIS A 11 4.59 23.86 14.48
CA HIS A 11 5.91 24.48 14.43
C HIS A 11 5.92 25.64 13.42
N PRO A 12 6.59 26.78 13.71
CA PRO A 12 6.62 27.94 12.80
C PRO A 12 7.11 27.65 11.38
N ASP A 13 8.03 26.68 11.23
CA ASP A 13 8.59 26.26 9.94
C ASP A 13 7.70 25.29 9.14
N ALA A 14 6.62 24.78 9.75
CA ALA A 14 5.67 23.91 9.04
C ALA A 14 4.94 24.69 7.94
N VAL A 15 4.78 24.07 6.76
CA VAL A 15 4.14 24.71 5.61
C VAL A 15 2.76 24.11 5.37
N LEU A 16 1.71 24.87 5.68
CA LEU A 16 0.33 24.44 5.51
C LEU A 16 -0.35 25.30 4.44
N ALA A 17 -1.11 24.66 3.55
CA ALA A 17 -1.98 25.37 2.62
C ALA A 17 -3.07 26.17 3.35
N ALA A 18 -3.63 27.17 2.67
CA ALA A 18 -4.45 28.21 3.29
C ALA A 18 -5.79 27.72 3.87
N ASP A 19 -6.27 26.56 3.45
CA ASP A 19 -7.55 25.93 3.80
C ASP A 19 -7.38 24.62 4.60
N VAL A 20 -6.15 24.29 5.03
CA VAL A 20 -5.89 23.15 5.93
C VAL A 20 -6.62 23.37 7.26
N VAL A 21 -7.21 22.28 7.79
CA VAL A 21 -7.84 22.27 9.11
C VAL A 21 -7.02 21.40 10.06
N VAL A 22 -6.58 21.98 11.17
CA VAL A 22 -5.90 21.28 12.26
C VAL A 22 -6.81 21.31 13.49
N GLY A 23 -7.42 20.17 13.81
CA GLY A 23 -8.25 19.98 14.98
C GLY A 23 -7.47 20.05 16.30
N PRO A 24 -8.13 19.83 17.45
CA PRO A 24 -7.55 20.07 18.78
C PRO A 24 -6.47 19.05 19.15
N PHE A 25 -5.45 19.51 19.88
CA PHE A 25 -4.37 18.69 20.45
C PHE A 25 -3.53 17.94 19.41
N CYS A 26 -3.38 18.51 18.21
CA CYS A 26 -2.47 18.00 17.20
C CYS A 26 -1.06 18.57 17.40
N LEU A 27 -0.07 17.81 16.94
CA LEU A 27 1.32 18.23 16.84
C LEU A 27 1.75 18.18 15.36
N VAL A 28 2.31 19.28 14.86
CA VAL A 28 2.85 19.37 13.49
C VAL A 28 4.29 19.87 13.56
N GLY A 29 5.24 19.02 13.16
CA GLY A 29 6.68 19.24 13.26
C GLY A 29 7.26 20.24 12.24
N PRO A 30 8.53 20.63 12.41
CA PRO A 30 9.18 21.71 11.65
C PRO A 30 9.35 21.44 10.15
N LYS A 31 9.48 20.17 9.74
CA LYS A 31 9.75 19.79 8.35
C LYS A 31 8.50 19.29 7.62
N VAL A 32 7.32 19.53 8.19
CA VAL A 32 6.04 19.04 7.67
C VAL A 32 5.48 20.00 6.62
N ARG A 33 4.97 19.43 5.53
CA ARG A 33 4.22 20.13 4.49
C ARG A 33 2.85 19.49 4.30
N ILE A 34 1.78 20.29 4.31
CA ILE A 34 0.40 19.80 4.18
C ILE A 34 -0.33 20.56 3.07
N GLY A 35 -0.83 19.82 2.08
CA GLY A 35 -1.57 20.31 0.92
C GLY A 35 -3.00 20.76 1.21
N ALA A 36 -3.64 21.34 0.19
CA ALA A 36 -4.92 22.03 0.31
C ALA A 36 -6.07 21.09 0.72
N GLY A 37 -7.03 21.59 1.50
CA GLY A 37 -8.22 20.85 1.92
C GLY A 37 -7.96 19.66 2.86
N THR A 38 -6.71 19.41 3.26
CA THR A 38 -6.38 18.34 4.21
C THR A 38 -6.86 18.69 5.63
N HIS A 39 -7.42 17.71 6.33
CA HIS A 39 -7.99 17.84 7.66
C HIS A 39 -7.34 16.84 8.64
N LEU A 40 -6.54 17.38 9.57
CA LEU A 40 -6.13 16.65 10.76
C LEU A 40 -7.24 16.78 11.80
N ARG A 41 -7.81 15.67 12.26
CA ARG A 41 -8.84 15.66 13.32
C ARG A 41 -8.19 16.04 14.67
N SER A 42 -8.64 15.46 15.78
CA SER A 42 -7.99 15.71 17.07
C SER A 42 -6.83 14.75 17.32
N HIS A 43 -5.83 15.12 18.10
CA HIS A 43 -4.80 14.19 18.59
C HIS A 43 -4.02 13.47 17.46
N VAL A 44 -3.73 14.18 16.37
CA VAL A 44 -2.86 13.69 15.30
C VAL A 44 -1.44 14.21 15.52
N CYS A 45 -0.46 13.33 15.41
CA CYS A 45 0.96 13.70 15.39
C CYS A 45 1.49 13.59 13.96
N VAL A 46 2.04 14.68 13.42
CA VAL A 46 2.75 14.68 12.14
C VAL A 46 4.16 15.21 12.36
N GLU A 47 5.16 14.36 12.11
CA GLU A 47 6.58 14.62 12.37
C GLU A 47 7.43 14.25 11.16
N GLY A 48 8.76 14.24 11.34
CA GLY A 48 9.72 13.91 10.29
C GLY A 48 9.70 14.88 9.11
N ARG A 49 10.50 14.56 8.09
CA ARG A 49 10.43 15.26 6.80
C ARG A 49 9.27 14.69 5.98
N THR A 50 8.07 15.14 6.33
CA THR A 50 6.81 14.58 5.82
C THR A 50 6.10 15.56 4.89
N THR A 51 5.74 15.08 3.70
CA THR A 51 4.85 15.80 2.78
C THR A 51 3.53 15.05 2.65
N ILE A 52 2.43 15.73 2.95
CA ILE A 52 1.06 15.23 2.79
C ILE A 52 0.39 16.07 1.70
N GLY A 53 -0.22 15.41 0.72
CA GLY A 53 -0.97 16.04 -0.36
C GLY A 53 -2.28 16.70 0.09
N SER A 54 -3.17 16.86 -0.87
CA SER A 54 -4.44 17.58 -0.73
C SER A 54 -5.61 16.64 -0.38
N GLY A 55 -6.64 17.17 0.27
CA GLY A 55 -7.90 16.45 0.51
C GLY A 55 -7.81 15.25 1.45
N ASN A 56 -6.69 15.07 2.16
CA ASN A 56 -6.53 13.95 3.09
C ASN A 56 -7.35 14.17 4.37
N VAL A 57 -7.84 13.09 4.98
CA VAL A 57 -8.49 13.13 6.30
C VAL A 57 -7.78 12.19 7.24
N ILE A 58 -7.19 12.73 8.31
CA ILE A 58 -6.37 11.99 9.26
C ILE A 58 -7.03 12.01 10.64
N TYR A 59 -7.34 10.83 11.16
CA TYR A 59 -8.12 10.62 12.38
C TYR A 59 -7.25 10.49 13.63
N ALA A 60 -7.89 10.53 14.79
CA ALA A 60 -7.24 10.64 16.09
C ALA A 60 -6.29 9.48 16.42
N GLY A 61 -5.20 9.83 17.11
CA GLY A 61 -4.15 8.90 17.52
C GLY A 61 -3.20 8.50 16.39
N ALA A 62 -3.41 8.97 15.16
CA ALA A 62 -2.49 8.71 14.05
C ALA A 62 -1.13 9.38 14.29
N SER A 63 -0.06 8.64 14.02
CA SER A 63 1.34 9.07 14.10
C SER A 63 1.97 8.97 12.71
N ILE A 64 2.11 10.11 12.04
CA ILE A 64 2.50 10.19 10.63
C ILE A 64 3.90 10.81 10.52
N GLY A 65 4.81 10.12 9.85
CA GLY A 65 6.20 10.56 9.71
C GLY A 65 7.06 10.30 10.93
N CYS A 66 6.71 9.29 11.74
CA CYS A 66 7.52 8.91 12.90
C CYS A 66 8.80 8.19 12.47
N ASP A 67 9.75 8.05 13.40
CA ASP A 67 11.00 7.36 13.16
C ASP A 67 10.77 5.89 12.72
N PRO A 68 11.66 5.34 11.87
CA PRO A 68 11.69 3.92 11.55
C PRO A 68 11.88 3.07 12.81
N GLN A 69 11.16 1.95 12.90
CA GLN A 69 11.40 0.92 13.92
C GLN A 69 12.51 -0.07 13.49
N ASP A 70 13.54 0.44 12.81
CA ASP A 70 14.75 -0.31 12.46
C ASP A 70 15.86 0.04 13.46
N LYS A 71 16.49 -0.97 14.07
CA LYS A 71 17.61 -0.78 15.00
C LYS A 71 18.82 -0.09 14.37
N LYS A 72 18.91 -0.04 13.05
CA LYS A 72 19.96 0.65 12.30
C LYS A 72 19.69 2.14 12.12
N TYR A 73 18.46 2.60 12.34
CA TYR A 73 18.12 4.02 12.25
C TYR A 73 18.85 4.79 13.35
N ALA A 74 19.48 5.89 12.96
CA ALA A 74 20.36 6.70 13.79
C ALA A 74 20.02 8.20 13.74
N GLY A 75 18.79 8.55 13.34
CA GLY A 75 18.33 9.94 13.25
C GLY A 75 18.59 10.59 11.89
N GLU A 76 18.73 9.79 10.83
CA GLU A 76 18.96 10.30 9.48
C GLU A 76 17.74 11.08 8.96
N ASP A 77 18.00 12.07 8.09
CA ASP A 77 16.96 12.92 7.48
C ASP A 77 16.31 12.21 6.28
N THR A 78 15.49 11.20 6.55
CA THR A 78 14.70 10.46 5.56
C THR A 78 13.26 10.97 5.47
N VAL A 79 12.52 10.52 4.46
CA VAL A 79 11.31 11.19 3.98
C VAL A 79 10.09 10.28 4.09
N LEU A 80 8.93 10.89 4.34
CA LEU A 80 7.62 10.31 4.05
C LEU A 80 6.89 11.20 3.04
N VAL A 81 6.34 10.59 1.99
CA VAL A 81 5.48 11.28 1.00
C VAL A 81 4.13 10.58 0.95
N VAL A 82 3.07 11.33 1.23
CA VAL A 82 1.67 10.89 1.16
C VAL A 82 0.96 11.72 0.09
N GLY A 83 0.27 11.06 -0.84
CA GLY A 83 -0.49 11.68 -1.91
C GLY A 83 -1.79 12.34 -1.44
N ASP A 84 -2.80 12.29 -2.29
CA ASP A 84 -4.04 13.06 -2.14
C ASP A 84 -5.22 12.17 -1.72
N ASN A 85 -6.25 12.77 -1.13
CA ASN A 85 -7.56 12.15 -0.86
C ASN A 85 -7.53 10.84 -0.05
N ASN A 86 -6.48 10.60 0.73
CA ASN A 86 -6.41 9.42 1.58
C ASN A 86 -7.28 9.60 2.83
N VAL A 87 -7.91 8.52 3.26
CA VAL A 87 -8.58 8.43 4.56
C VAL A 87 -7.71 7.58 5.48
N ILE A 88 -7.08 8.24 6.45
CA ILE A 88 -6.16 7.62 7.42
C ILE A 88 -6.85 7.57 8.78
N ARG A 89 -7.32 6.39 9.15
CA ARG A 89 -8.14 6.17 10.35
C ARG A 89 -7.33 6.17 11.64
N GLU A 90 -8.04 5.92 12.74
CA GLU A 90 -7.55 6.07 14.10
C GLU A 90 -6.32 5.19 14.35
N ASN A 91 -5.34 5.73 15.08
CA ASN A 91 -4.13 5.01 15.50
C ASN A 91 -3.27 4.43 14.36
N CYS A 92 -3.41 4.91 13.12
CA CYS A 92 -2.47 4.53 12.06
C CYS A 92 -1.07 5.06 12.34
N THR A 93 -0.04 4.29 11.97
CA THR A 93 1.37 4.69 12.15
C THR A 93 2.12 4.56 10.83
N PHE A 94 2.63 5.67 10.29
CA PHE A 94 3.41 5.70 9.05
C PHE A 94 4.82 6.20 9.36
N SER A 95 5.85 5.41 9.09
CA SER A 95 7.25 5.81 9.30
C SER A 95 7.87 6.46 8.06
N ILE A 96 8.83 7.36 8.26
CA ILE A 96 9.78 7.77 7.21
C ILE A 96 10.64 6.58 6.74
N GLY A 97 11.39 6.75 5.66
CA GLY A 97 12.29 5.70 5.14
C GLY A 97 13.59 5.53 5.93
N THR A 98 14.51 4.71 5.41
CA THR A 98 15.86 4.50 5.96
C THR A 98 16.93 4.70 4.88
N ILE A 99 18.12 5.16 5.26
CA ILE A 99 19.23 5.39 4.31
C ILE A 99 19.81 4.11 3.70
N GLN A 100 19.46 2.95 4.27
CA GLN A 100 19.87 1.63 3.78
C GLN A 100 19.06 1.20 2.55
N ASP A 101 17.94 1.88 2.26
CA ASP A 101 17.17 1.79 1.03
C ASP A 101 17.14 3.18 0.35
N GLU A 102 16.04 3.56 -0.30
CA GLU A 102 15.90 4.85 -0.98
C GLU A 102 15.68 6.05 -0.04
N GLY A 103 15.62 5.84 1.29
CA GLY A 103 15.42 6.93 2.25
C GLY A 103 14.02 7.54 2.21
N VAL A 104 13.04 6.82 1.65
CA VAL A 104 11.69 7.33 1.46
C VAL A 104 10.63 6.24 1.61
N THR A 105 9.61 6.52 2.42
CA THR A 105 8.33 5.81 2.40
C THR A 105 7.35 6.59 1.52
N THR A 106 6.63 5.91 0.63
CA THR A 106 5.64 6.56 -0.26
C THR A 106 4.26 5.94 -0.13
N VAL A 107 3.24 6.79 -0.08
CA VAL A 107 1.82 6.44 -0.13
C VAL A 107 1.17 7.26 -1.23
N GLY A 108 0.48 6.60 -2.17
CA GLY A 108 -0.23 7.25 -3.27
C GLY A 108 -1.50 7.96 -2.82
N SER A 109 -2.52 7.94 -3.69
CA SER A 109 -3.75 8.71 -3.51
C SER A 109 -4.99 7.82 -3.37
N ASP A 110 -6.07 8.39 -2.85
CA ASP A 110 -7.40 7.77 -2.78
C ASP A 110 -7.42 6.43 -2.02
N ASN A 111 -6.50 6.24 -1.07
CA ASN A 111 -6.43 5.03 -0.26
C ASN A 111 -7.33 5.12 0.99
N LEU A 112 -7.79 3.97 1.46
CA LEU A 112 -8.40 3.80 2.78
C LEU A 112 -7.49 2.98 3.68
N PHE A 113 -6.91 3.64 4.68
CA PHE A 113 -6.21 2.98 5.78
C PHE A 113 -7.15 2.95 6.99
N MET A 114 -7.65 1.77 7.33
CA MET A 114 -8.54 1.59 8.48
C MET A 114 -7.76 1.62 9.80
N ALA A 115 -8.46 1.52 10.93
CA ALA A 115 -7.86 1.79 12.23
C ALA A 115 -6.69 0.85 12.56
N ASN A 116 -5.64 1.41 13.16
CA ASN A 116 -4.43 0.72 13.60
C ASN A 116 -3.64 0.05 12.47
N VAL A 117 -3.67 0.63 11.26
CA VAL A 117 -2.78 0.18 10.18
C VAL A 117 -1.36 0.69 10.43
N HIS A 118 -0.39 -0.21 10.30
CA HIS A 118 1.03 0.11 10.36
C HIS A 118 1.65 0.06 8.96
N VAL A 119 2.25 1.18 8.55
CA VAL A 119 3.09 1.30 7.35
C VAL A 119 4.51 1.56 7.83
N ALA A 120 5.35 0.53 7.80
CA ALA A 120 6.74 0.63 8.21
C ALA A 120 7.58 1.47 7.23
N HIS A 121 8.85 1.63 7.58
CA HIS A 121 9.83 2.32 6.77
C HIS A 121 10.00 1.70 5.38
N ASP A 122 10.26 2.56 4.40
CA ASP A 122 10.57 2.21 3.00
C ASP A 122 9.44 1.47 2.28
N CYS A 123 8.24 1.45 2.86
CA CYS A 123 7.07 0.91 2.19
C CYS A 123 6.70 1.78 0.98
N ARG A 124 6.13 1.13 -0.03
CA ARG A 124 5.52 1.81 -1.18
C ARG A 124 4.10 1.33 -1.36
N VAL A 125 3.15 2.17 -0.98
CA VAL A 125 1.73 1.93 -1.21
C VAL A 125 1.29 2.77 -2.39
N GLY A 126 0.65 2.13 -3.37
CA GLY A 126 0.07 2.77 -4.54
C GLY A 126 -1.18 3.57 -4.20
N SER A 127 -2.13 3.58 -5.13
CA SER A 127 -3.38 4.33 -5.05
C SER A 127 -4.61 3.41 -5.02
N HIS A 128 -5.71 3.92 -4.49
CA HIS A 128 -6.99 3.21 -4.38
C HIS A 128 -6.95 1.88 -3.60
N THR A 129 -5.95 1.71 -2.73
CA THR A 129 -5.82 0.53 -1.88
C THR A 129 -6.78 0.59 -0.69
N ILE A 130 -7.17 -0.58 -0.19
CA ILE A 130 -7.92 -0.71 1.06
C ILE A 130 -7.10 -1.57 2.01
N ILE A 131 -6.60 -0.95 3.08
CA ILE A 131 -5.82 -1.61 4.10
C ILE A 131 -6.65 -1.64 5.37
N ALA A 132 -7.19 -2.82 5.70
CA ALA A 132 -8.18 -2.98 6.76
C ALA A 132 -7.56 -2.97 8.16
N ASN A 133 -8.41 -3.00 9.20
CA ASN A 133 -7.99 -2.76 10.58
C ASN A 133 -6.84 -3.68 11.01
N ASN A 134 -5.87 -3.13 11.73
CA ASN A 134 -4.74 -3.87 12.31
C ASN A 134 -3.88 -4.63 11.28
N VAL A 135 -3.84 -4.16 10.02
CA VAL A 135 -2.84 -4.66 9.08
C VAL A 135 -1.49 -4.05 9.41
N ALA A 136 -0.46 -4.90 9.42
CA ALA A 136 0.92 -4.46 9.59
C ALA A 136 1.73 -4.77 8.31
N LEU A 137 2.14 -3.71 7.62
CA LEU A 137 3.12 -3.77 6.54
C LEU A 137 4.50 -3.57 7.17
N ALA A 138 5.33 -4.61 7.18
CA ALA A 138 6.72 -4.50 7.64
C ALA A 138 7.59 -3.73 6.63
N GLY A 139 8.86 -3.49 6.97
CA GLY A 139 9.75 -2.65 6.16
C GLY A 139 9.85 -3.09 4.70
N HIS A 140 9.97 -2.12 3.79
CA HIS A 140 10.18 -2.35 2.35
C HIS A 140 9.04 -3.07 1.62
N VAL A 141 7.84 -3.16 2.22
CA VAL A 141 6.68 -3.78 1.56
C VAL A 141 6.19 -2.90 0.42
N ARG A 142 5.83 -3.52 -0.70
CA ARG A 142 5.18 -2.85 -1.83
C ARG A 142 3.74 -3.32 -1.96
N VAL A 143 2.81 -2.38 -2.07
CA VAL A 143 1.39 -2.64 -2.28
C VAL A 143 0.96 -1.85 -3.50
N ASP A 144 0.67 -2.54 -4.59
CA ASP A 144 0.30 -1.92 -5.85
C ASP A 144 -1.17 -1.47 -5.85
N ASP A 145 -1.55 -0.71 -6.87
CA ASP A 145 -2.86 -0.05 -6.97
C ASP A 145 -4.03 -1.02 -6.81
N TRP A 146 -5.11 -0.55 -6.20
CA TRP A 146 -6.37 -1.29 -6.00
C TRP A 146 -6.26 -2.58 -5.19
N ALA A 147 -5.10 -2.89 -4.61
CA ALA A 147 -4.95 -4.04 -3.74
C ALA A 147 -5.78 -3.87 -2.45
N ILE A 148 -6.32 -4.99 -1.95
CA ILE A 148 -7.08 -5.04 -0.71
C ILE A 148 -6.36 -5.97 0.26
N VAL A 149 -6.07 -5.47 1.46
CA VAL A 149 -5.45 -6.26 2.54
C VAL A 149 -6.41 -6.35 3.71
N GLY A 150 -6.92 -7.55 3.95
CA GLY A 150 -7.91 -7.85 4.99
C GLY A 150 -7.35 -7.66 6.41
N GLY A 151 -8.23 -7.37 7.37
CA GLY A 151 -7.82 -6.95 8.71
C GLY A 151 -7.03 -8.02 9.46
N GLN A 152 -6.18 -7.61 10.40
CA GLN A 152 -5.26 -8.48 11.16
C GLN A 152 -4.24 -9.23 10.29
N THR A 153 -3.99 -8.78 9.06
CA THR A 153 -2.97 -9.38 8.20
C THR A 153 -1.59 -8.84 8.55
N GLY A 154 -0.62 -9.74 8.70
CA GLY A 154 0.80 -9.40 8.77
C GLY A 154 1.47 -9.61 7.41
N VAL A 155 2.15 -8.59 6.90
CA VAL A 155 2.92 -8.65 5.65
C VAL A 155 4.40 -8.53 5.98
N HIS A 156 5.15 -9.60 5.68
CA HIS A 156 6.58 -9.67 6.01
C HIS A 156 7.40 -8.69 5.17
N GLN A 157 8.54 -8.24 5.71
CA GLN A 157 9.42 -7.29 5.04
C GLN A 157 9.81 -7.75 3.62
N PHE A 158 9.93 -6.78 2.70
CA PHE A 158 10.23 -6.95 1.27
C PHE A 158 9.17 -7.67 0.43
N VAL A 159 8.01 -8.02 0.98
CA VAL A 159 6.92 -8.64 0.21
C VAL A 159 6.27 -7.61 -0.71
N ARG A 160 5.88 -8.06 -1.90
CA ARG A 160 5.08 -7.30 -2.86
C ARG A 160 3.66 -7.86 -2.93
N ILE A 161 2.65 -6.99 -2.92
CA ILE A 161 1.25 -7.31 -3.13
C ILE A 161 0.83 -6.64 -4.44
N GLY A 162 0.57 -7.44 -5.46
CA GLY A 162 0.27 -6.98 -6.80
C GLY A 162 -1.08 -6.30 -6.95
N GLU A 163 -1.24 -5.57 -8.04
CA GLU A 163 -2.45 -4.77 -8.27
C GLU A 163 -3.72 -5.61 -8.28
N HIS A 164 -4.82 -5.05 -7.78
CA HIS A 164 -6.11 -5.73 -7.63
C HIS A 164 -6.08 -7.08 -6.88
N ALA A 165 -4.96 -7.46 -6.26
CA ALA A 165 -4.90 -8.63 -5.41
C ALA A 165 -5.77 -8.42 -4.16
N MET A 166 -6.25 -9.51 -3.58
CA MET A 166 -7.04 -9.48 -2.36
C MET A 166 -6.50 -10.47 -1.36
N VAL A 167 -5.98 -9.96 -0.24
CA VAL A 167 -5.52 -10.77 0.89
C VAL A 167 -6.65 -10.86 1.91
N GLY A 168 -7.06 -12.08 2.26
CA GLY A 168 -8.05 -12.34 3.30
C GLY A 168 -7.56 -11.90 4.68
N GLY A 169 -8.49 -11.62 5.60
CA GLY A 169 -8.14 -11.25 6.96
C GLY A 169 -7.39 -12.34 7.73
N ALA A 170 -6.67 -11.93 8.78
CA ALA A 170 -5.86 -12.80 9.63
C ALA A 170 -4.80 -13.64 8.88
N SER A 171 -4.32 -13.14 7.73
CA SER A 171 -3.32 -13.85 6.92
C SER A 171 -1.89 -13.52 7.33
N ALA A 172 -0.96 -14.43 7.08
CA ALA A 172 0.48 -14.18 7.20
C ALA A 172 1.15 -14.25 5.83
N VAL A 173 1.45 -13.09 5.24
CA VAL A 173 2.00 -12.98 3.90
C VAL A 173 3.53 -12.97 3.96
N LEU A 174 4.14 -14.11 3.59
CA LEU A 174 5.59 -14.31 3.67
C LEU A 174 6.32 -14.22 2.32
N ARG A 175 5.55 -14.22 1.22
CA ARG A 175 6.00 -14.20 -0.19
C ARG A 175 5.08 -13.31 -1.01
N ASP A 176 5.52 -12.97 -2.21
CA ASP A 176 4.79 -12.04 -3.07
C ASP A 176 3.43 -12.58 -3.49
N VAL A 177 2.41 -11.72 -3.49
CA VAL A 177 1.05 -12.03 -3.95
C VAL A 177 0.91 -11.46 -5.37
N PRO A 178 0.77 -12.30 -6.42
CA PRO A 178 0.67 -11.78 -7.78
C PRO A 178 -0.57 -10.90 -8.00
N PRO A 179 -0.54 -10.02 -9.03
CA PRO A 179 -1.69 -9.25 -9.44
C PRO A 179 -2.94 -10.12 -9.61
N TYR A 180 -4.09 -9.55 -9.27
CA TYR A 180 -5.41 -10.15 -9.47
C TYR A 180 -5.70 -11.40 -8.63
N VAL A 181 -4.74 -11.90 -7.83
CA VAL A 181 -4.90 -13.14 -7.04
C VAL A 181 -5.61 -12.87 -5.72
N ILE A 182 -6.50 -13.78 -5.32
CA ILE A 182 -7.00 -13.87 -3.94
C ILE A 182 -6.07 -14.79 -3.16
N CYS A 183 -5.58 -14.39 -1.99
CA CYS A 183 -4.89 -15.27 -1.04
C CYS A 183 -5.49 -15.14 0.36
N SER A 184 -5.36 -16.17 1.19
CA SER A 184 -5.64 -16.10 2.62
C SER A 184 -4.78 -17.11 3.36
N ASP A 185 -4.92 -17.17 4.68
CA ASP A 185 -4.35 -18.18 5.58
C ASP A 185 -3.01 -17.77 6.20
N ASN A 186 -2.54 -18.58 7.14
CA ASN A 186 -1.29 -18.40 7.86
C ASN A 186 -0.53 -19.74 7.87
N PRO A 187 0.46 -19.93 6.97
CA PRO A 187 0.97 -18.98 5.96
C PRO A 187 0.01 -18.75 4.76
N CYS A 188 0.06 -17.57 4.10
CA CYS A 188 -0.85 -17.24 2.99
C CYS A 188 -0.67 -18.16 1.79
N ALA A 189 -1.78 -18.66 1.24
CA ALA A 189 -1.87 -19.50 0.06
C ALA A 189 -2.87 -18.92 -0.96
N PRO A 190 -2.66 -19.13 -2.28
CA PRO A 190 -3.54 -18.60 -3.33
C PRO A 190 -4.85 -19.40 -3.46
N HIS A 191 -5.98 -18.68 -3.53
CA HIS A 191 -7.35 -19.22 -3.57
C HIS A 191 -8.12 -18.83 -4.83
N GLY A 192 -7.42 -18.51 -5.92
CA GLY A 192 -8.01 -18.14 -7.20
C GLY A 192 -7.80 -16.67 -7.55
N LEU A 193 -8.66 -16.16 -8.43
CA LEU A 193 -8.62 -14.78 -8.91
C LEU A 193 -9.72 -13.93 -8.29
N ASN A 194 -9.44 -12.64 -8.16
CA ASN A 194 -10.38 -11.60 -7.72
C ASN A 194 -11.40 -11.25 -8.81
N THR A 195 -12.08 -12.26 -9.34
CA THR A 195 -12.99 -12.11 -10.50
C THR A 195 -14.13 -11.13 -10.23
N VAL A 196 -14.63 -11.06 -8.98
CA VAL A 196 -15.65 -10.08 -8.58
C VAL A 196 -15.09 -8.66 -8.62
N GLY A 197 -13.89 -8.45 -8.07
CA GLY A 197 -13.21 -7.16 -8.13
C GLY A 197 -12.94 -6.73 -9.57
N LEU A 198 -12.31 -7.59 -10.37
CA LEU A 198 -11.99 -7.32 -11.77
C LEU A 198 -13.22 -6.90 -12.59
N ARG A 199 -14.35 -7.61 -12.45
CA ARG A 199 -15.60 -7.24 -13.14
C ARG A 199 -16.17 -5.90 -12.67
N ARG A 200 -16.06 -5.59 -11.36
CA ARG A 200 -16.46 -4.27 -10.83
C ARG A 200 -15.60 -3.14 -11.39
N PHE A 201 -14.34 -3.43 -11.72
CA PHE A 201 -13.41 -2.50 -12.39
C PHE A 201 -13.50 -2.51 -13.91
N GLY A 202 -14.53 -3.16 -14.49
CA GLY A 202 -14.81 -3.09 -15.92
C GLY A 202 -13.97 -4.01 -16.80
N TYR A 203 -13.25 -4.98 -16.22
CA TYR A 203 -12.53 -5.99 -17.01
C TYR A 203 -13.52 -6.84 -17.79
N SER A 204 -13.24 -7.06 -19.07
CA SER A 204 -14.09 -7.86 -19.95
C SER A 204 -14.05 -9.35 -19.58
N ASP A 205 -15.09 -10.10 -19.95
CA ASP A 205 -15.09 -11.56 -19.74
C ASP A 205 -13.95 -12.26 -20.52
N THR A 206 -13.48 -11.67 -21.63
CA THR A 206 -12.30 -12.17 -22.35
C THR A 206 -11.02 -11.97 -21.54
N GLN A 207 -10.83 -10.80 -20.93
CA GLN A 207 -9.69 -10.52 -20.05
C GLN A 207 -9.69 -11.42 -18.81
N VAL A 208 -10.85 -11.57 -18.16
CA VAL A 208 -10.99 -12.45 -16.98
C VAL A 208 -10.72 -13.91 -17.35
N ARG A 209 -11.16 -14.37 -18.53
CA ARG A 209 -10.85 -15.73 -19.02
C ARG A 209 -9.36 -15.93 -19.27
N ALA A 210 -8.66 -14.97 -19.87
CA ALA A 210 -7.22 -15.02 -20.10
C ALA A 210 -6.46 -15.16 -18.77
N LEU A 211 -6.80 -14.32 -17.79
CA LEU A 211 -6.22 -14.39 -16.44
C LEU A 211 -6.50 -15.73 -15.76
N HIS A 212 -7.71 -16.28 -15.93
CA HIS A 212 -8.04 -17.59 -15.38
C HIS A 212 -7.17 -18.72 -15.96
N GLN A 213 -6.87 -18.67 -17.26
CA GLN A 213 -5.93 -19.60 -17.88
C GLN A 213 -4.51 -19.39 -17.33
N ALA A 214 -4.07 -18.13 -17.19
CA ALA A 214 -2.77 -17.82 -16.61
C ALA A 214 -2.62 -18.35 -15.18
N TYR A 215 -3.66 -18.19 -14.35
CA TYR A 215 -3.70 -18.72 -12.99
C TYR A 215 -3.58 -20.26 -12.98
N ARG A 216 -4.28 -20.96 -13.88
CA ARG A 216 -4.20 -22.43 -13.97
C ARG A 216 -2.81 -22.90 -14.36
N LEU A 217 -2.20 -22.29 -15.37
CA LEU A 217 -0.82 -22.56 -15.78
C LEU A 217 0.15 -22.37 -14.61
N MET A 218 -0.04 -21.28 -13.87
CA MET A 218 0.81 -20.94 -12.73
C MET A 218 0.65 -21.93 -11.56
N TYR A 219 -0.58 -22.29 -11.19
CA TYR A 219 -0.88 -22.91 -9.90
C TYR A 219 -1.45 -24.33 -9.94
N ARG A 220 -1.96 -24.79 -11.09
CA ARG A 220 -2.73 -26.05 -11.18
C ARG A 220 -2.12 -27.10 -12.11
N GLU A 221 -1.17 -26.72 -12.97
CA GLU A 221 -0.56 -27.63 -13.95
C GLU A 221 0.76 -28.27 -13.50
N GLY A 222 1.20 -28.02 -12.26
CA GLY A 222 2.45 -28.61 -11.74
C GLY A 222 3.72 -28.08 -12.41
N LEU A 223 3.62 -26.99 -13.16
CA LEU A 223 4.74 -26.37 -13.86
C LEU A 223 5.67 -25.62 -12.90
N ILE A 224 6.97 -25.67 -13.18
CA ILE A 224 7.90 -24.72 -12.57
C ILE A 224 7.64 -23.32 -13.10
N VAL A 225 7.99 -22.29 -12.31
CA VAL A 225 7.66 -20.88 -12.61
C VAL A 225 8.08 -20.49 -14.03
N LYS A 226 9.32 -20.83 -14.43
CA LYS A 226 9.85 -20.48 -15.76
C LYS A 226 9.02 -21.06 -16.90
N GLU A 227 8.55 -22.30 -16.78
CA GLU A 227 7.71 -22.96 -17.78
C GLU A 227 6.31 -22.35 -17.83
N ALA A 228 5.73 -22.05 -16.66
CA ALA A 228 4.44 -21.38 -16.57
C ALA A 228 4.50 -20.02 -17.27
N LEU A 229 5.52 -19.20 -17.02
CA LEU A 229 5.67 -17.88 -17.65
C LEU A 229 5.74 -17.97 -19.18
N VAL A 230 6.48 -18.93 -19.74
CA VAL A 230 6.54 -19.14 -21.20
C VAL A 230 5.16 -19.47 -21.78
N LYS A 231 4.39 -20.33 -21.10
CA LYS A 231 3.04 -20.67 -21.56
C LYS A 231 2.05 -19.52 -21.38
N ILE A 232 2.17 -18.73 -20.32
CA ILE A 232 1.32 -17.55 -20.10
C ILE A 232 1.61 -16.48 -21.16
N GLU A 233 2.88 -16.29 -21.54
CA GLU A 233 3.26 -15.38 -22.63
C GLU A 233 2.58 -15.77 -23.95
N ALA A 234 2.51 -17.08 -24.26
CA ALA A 234 1.85 -17.58 -25.46
C ALA A 234 0.34 -17.28 -25.50
N LEU A 235 -0.34 -17.16 -24.35
CA LEU A 235 -1.77 -16.82 -24.29
C LEU A 235 -2.07 -15.44 -24.90
N LYS A 236 -1.09 -14.54 -24.98
CA LYS A 236 -1.27 -13.21 -25.57
C LYS A 236 -1.74 -13.27 -27.03
N ALA A 237 -1.35 -14.31 -27.78
CA ALA A 237 -1.79 -14.50 -29.16
C ALA A 237 -3.30 -14.86 -29.24
N ASP A 238 -3.79 -15.63 -28.27
CA ASP A 238 -5.19 -16.06 -28.21
C ASP A 238 -6.10 -14.99 -27.57
N PHE A 239 -5.54 -14.08 -26.78
CA PHE A 239 -6.24 -13.04 -26.04
C PHE A 239 -5.64 -11.63 -26.28
N PRO A 240 -5.80 -11.06 -27.49
CA PRO A 240 -5.22 -9.75 -27.82
C PRO A 240 -5.70 -8.62 -26.90
N ASP A 241 -6.95 -8.70 -26.41
CA ASP A 241 -7.53 -7.70 -25.49
C ASP A 241 -7.04 -7.84 -24.04
N ALA A 242 -6.23 -8.87 -23.73
CA ALA A 242 -5.73 -9.16 -22.38
C ALA A 242 -4.19 -9.07 -22.27
N VAL A 243 -3.52 -8.61 -23.33
CA VAL A 243 -2.06 -8.56 -23.43
C VAL A 243 -1.44 -7.78 -22.27
N GLU A 244 -2.03 -6.65 -21.91
CA GLU A 244 -1.54 -5.80 -20.82
C GLU A 244 -1.59 -6.53 -19.47
N GLN A 245 -2.74 -7.12 -19.14
CA GLN A 245 -2.96 -7.83 -17.87
C GLN A 245 -2.05 -9.05 -17.75
N LEU A 246 -1.90 -9.81 -18.84
CA LEU A 246 -0.97 -10.94 -18.88
C LEU A 246 0.49 -10.50 -18.73
N THR A 247 0.86 -9.38 -19.36
CA THR A 247 2.22 -8.81 -19.25
C THR A 247 2.51 -8.42 -17.80
N ARG A 248 1.62 -7.68 -17.15
CA ARG A 248 1.78 -7.28 -15.73
C ARG A 248 1.89 -8.49 -14.80
N PHE A 249 1.09 -9.53 -15.03
CA PHE A 249 1.16 -10.78 -14.27
C PHE A 249 2.54 -11.47 -14.45
N ILE A 250 3.03 -11.56 -15.68
CA ILE A 250 4.33 -12.18 -16.00
C ILE A 250 5.49 -11.39 -15.40
N GLU A 251 5.52 -10.07 -15.59
CA GLU A 251 6.59 -9.20 -15.11
C GLU A 251 6.68 -9.20 -13.59
N PHE A 252 5.53 -9.15 -12.91
CA PHE A 252 5.50 -9.24 -11.46
C PHE A 252 6.10 -10.56 -10.97
N ILE A 253 5.65 -11.69 -11.52
CA ILE A 253 6.15 -13.02 -11.10
C ILE A 253 7.63 -13.17 -11.45
N GLY A 254 8.04 -12.78 -12.65
CA GLY A 254 9.41 -12.91 -13.15
C GLY A 254 10.43 -12.06 -12.40
N SER A 255 10.00 -10.92 -11.84
CA SER A 255 10.85 -10.00 -11.05
C SER A 255 10.85 -10.29 -9.55
N SER A 256 10.15 -11.33 -9.08
CA SER A 256 9.98 -11.60 -7.64
C SER A 256 11.26 -12.07 -6.96
N PRO A 257 11.83 -11.29 -6.02
CA PRO A 257 13.04 -11.70 -5.32
C PRO A 257 12.76 -12.75 -4.25
N ARG A 258 11.53 -12.81 -3.72
CA ARG A 258 11.11 -13.75 -2.65
C ARG A 258 10.38 -14.98 -3.19
N GLY A 259 10.15 -15.03 -4.49
CA GLY A 259 9.16 -15.90 -5.09
C GLY A 259 7.74 -15.52 -4.68
N VAL A 260 6.77 -16.16 -5.31
CA VAL A 260 5.35 -15.91 -5.09
C VAL A 260 4.74 -16.94 -4.15
N ILE A 261 3.61 -16.60 -3.51
CA ILE A 261 2.77 -17.54 -2.76
C ILE A 261 2.41 -18.74 -3.65
N ARG A 262 2.23 -19.92 -3.04
CA ARG A 262 1.98 -21.20 -3.69
C ARG A 262 0.96 -22.01 -2.91
#